data_AF-A0A1C3Z7W0-F1
#
_entry.id   AF-A0A1C3Z7W0-F1
#
_cell.length_a   1.000
_cell.length_b   1.000
_cell.length_c   1.000
_cell.angle_alpha   90.00
_cell.angle_beta   90.00
_cell.angle_gamma   90.00
#
_symmetry.space_group_name_H-M   'P 1'
#
loop_
_entity.id
_entity.type
_entity.pdbx_description
1 polymer ?
#
loop_
_entity_poly.entity_id
_entity_poly.type
_entity_poly.pdbx_seq_one_letter_code
_entity_poly.pdbx_strand_id
1 'polypeptide(L)' 'MGKYYTNEYKEYVAKMVAEEGRKGTEVAYELEIPYATMMRWVKLYNEKKAAEQSGEHITPSELEKLKKAHD' A
#
# COMPACT_ATOMS: atom_id res chain seq x y z
N MET A 1 6.41 19.64 -10.82
CA MET A 1 7.38 19.41 -9.74
C MET A 1 6.78 18.47 -8.72
N GLY A 2 7.24 17.21 -8.67
CA GLY A 2 6.77 16.26 -7.66
C GLY A 2 7.50 16.49 -6.34
N LYS A 3 6.77 16.55 -5.22
CA LYS A 3 7.40 16.41 -3.90
C LYS A 3 8.06 15.02 -3.87
N TYR A 4 9.38 14.98 -3.63
CA TYR A 4 10.10 13.73 -3.49
C TYR A 4 9.94 13.23 -2.06
N TYR A 5 9.19 12.14 -1.92
CA TYR A 5 9.09 11.41 -0.66
C TYR A 5 10.09 10.26 -0.69
N THR A 6 10.89 10.14 0.38
CA THR A 6 11.81 9.01 0.54
C THR A 6 11.03 7.70 0.70
N ASN A 7 11.65 6.57 0.35
CA ASN A 7 10.97 5.27 0.47
C ASN A 7 10.63 4.95 1.93
N GLU A 8 11.54 5.24 2.86
CA GLU A 8 11.33 5.08 4.30
C GLU A 8 10.09 5.85 4.79
N TYR A 9 9.91 7.08 4.31
CA TYR A 9 8.74 7.89 4.67
C TYR A 9 7.44 7.28 4.14
N LYS A 10 7.44 6.80 2.88
CA LYS A 10 6.26 6.15 2.30
C LYS A 10 5.88 4.88 3.05
N GLU A 11 6.86 4.07 3.45
CA GLU A 11 6.65 2.85 4.22
C GLU A 11 6.12 3.17 5.63
N TYR A 12 6.67 4.19 6.30
CA TYR A 12 6.16 4.66 7.60
C TYR A 12 4.69 5.08 7.52
N VAL A 13 4.33 5.89 6.52
CA VAL A 13 2.94 6.33 6.33
C VAL A 13 2.02 5.15 5.99
N ALA A 14 2.49 4.23 5.15
CA ALA A 14 1.72 3.04 4.80
C ALA A 14 1.47 2.15 6.02
N LYS A 15 2.47 1.99 6.90
CA LYS A 15 2.37 1.24 8.16
C LYS A 15 1.30 1.81 9.09
N MET A 16 1.25 3.13 9.24
CA MET A 16 0.24 3.79 10.08
C MET A 16 -1.20 3.47 9.65
N VAL A 17 -1.44 3.39 8.36
CA VAL A 17 -2.78 3.11 7.82
C VAL A 17 -3.07 1.61 7.82
N ALA A 18 -2.11 0.78 7.37
CA ALA A 18 -2.32 -0.65 7.17
C ALA A 18 -2.26 -1.47 8.47
N GLU A 19 -1.37 -1.11 9.41
CA GLU A 19 -1.14 -1.89 10.63
C GLU A 19 -1.80 -1.26 11.85
N GLU A 20 -1.70 0.07 12.01
CA GLU A 20 -2.29 0.77 13.15
C GLU A 20 -3.77 1.11 12.94
N GLY A 21 -4.31 0.84 11.74
CA GLY A 21 -5.73 1.04 11.41
C GLY A 21 -6.16 2.51 11.37
N ARG A 22 -5.20 3.46 11.27
CA ARG A 22 -5.53 4.88 11.19
C ARG A 22 -6.34 5.16 9.93
N LYS A 23 -7.35 6.03 10.06
CA LYS A 23 -8.19 6.41 8.93
C LYS A 23 -7.36 7.17 7.90
N GLY A 24 -7.25 6.61 6.69
CA GLY A 24 -6.37 7.19 5.67
C GLY A 24 -6.70 8.64 5.29
N THR A 25 -7.96 9.06 5.40
CA THR A 25 -8.37 10.45 5.14
C THR A 25 -7.80 11.42 6.16
N GLU A 26 -7.70 11.01 7.43
CA GLU A 26 -7.14 11.84 8.51
C GLU A 26 -5.63 11.95 8.34
N VAL A 27 -4.95 10.82 8.12
CA VAL A 27 -3.50 10.77 7.89
C VAL A 27 -3.09 11.59 6.66
N ALA A 28 -3.85 11.51 5.56
CA ALA A 28 -3.61 12.30 4.37
C ALA A 28 -3.75 13.81 4.61
N TYR A 29 -4.74 14.21 5.42
CA TYR A 29 -4.94 15.61 5.80
C TYR A 29 -3.84 16.12 6.73
N GLU A 30 -3.52 15.36 7.79
CA GLU A 30 -2.48 15.69 8.77
C GLU A 30 -1.09 15.85 8.14
N LEU A 31 -0.75 14.99 7.18
CA LEU A 31 0.57 14.98 6.54
C LEU A 31 0.61 15.80 5.24
N GLU A 32 -0.51 16.43 4.86
CA GLU A 32 -0.68 17.19 3.62
C GLU A 32 -0.24 16.38 2.37
N ILE A 33 -0.62 15.11 2.34
CA ILE A 33 -0.35 14.18 1.25
C ILE A 33 -1.65 13.95 0.49
N PRO A 34 -1.65 14.06 -0.85
CA PRO A 34 -2.82 13.69 -1.62
C PRO A 34 -3.26 12.26 -1.29
N TYR A 35 -4.51 12.10 -0.88
CA TYR A 35 -5.04 10.81 -0.41
C TYR A 35 -4.79 9.68 -1.40
N ALA A 36 -4.99 9.93 -2.70
CA ALA A 36 -4.73 8.95 -3.76
C ALA A 36 -3.24 8.51 -3.81
N THR A 37 -2.31 9.45 -3.58
CA THR A 37 -0.87 9.16 -3.53
C THR A 37 -0.54 8.30 -2.30
N MET A 38 -1.07 8.66 -1.14
CA MET A 38 -0.87 7.91 0.09
C MET A 38 -1.44 6.48 0.00
N MET A 39 -2.67 6.34 -0.52
CA MET A 39 -3.31 5.04 -0.72
C MET A 39 -2.55 4.15 -1.69
N ARG A 40 -1.86 4.73 -2.69
CA ARG A 40 -0.96 3.97 -3.56
C ARG A 40 0.22 3.38 -2.78
N TRP A 41 0.78 4.10 -1.80
CA TRP A 41 1.85 3.57 -0.95
C TRP A 41 1.35 2.47 -0.03
N VAL A 42 0.16 2.65 0.57
CA VAL A 42 -0.51 1.62 1.37
C VAL A 42 -0.71 0.34 0.57
N LYS A 43 -1.17 0.45 -0.67
CA LYS A 43 -1.33 -0.71 -1.56
C LYS A 43 0.00 -1.43 -1.80
N LEU A 44 1.03 -0.70 -2.22
CA LEU A 44 2.35 -1.28 -2.50
C LEU A 44 2.97 -1.93 -1.26
N TYR A 45 2.77 -1.33 -0.08
CA TYR A 45 3.20 -1.88 1.19
C TYR A 45 2.49 -3.20 1.51
N ASN A 46 1.17 -3.26 1.32
CA ASN A 46 0.41 -4.51 1.53
C ASN A 46 0.79 -5.60 0.51
N GLU A 47 1.04 -5.23 -0.75
CA GLU A 47 1.53 -6.16 -1.78
C GLU A 47 2.91 -6.72 -1.42
N LYS A 48 3.83 -5.86 -0.97
CA LYS A 48 5.16 -6.27 -0.48
C LYS A 48 5.04 -7.20 0.73
N LYS A 49 4.23 -6.82 1.73
CA LYS A 49 4.00 -7.61 2.94
C LYS A 49 3.36 -8.97 2.62
N ALA A 50 2.40 -9.01 1.71
CA ALA A 50 1.79 -10.26 1.24
C ALA A 50 2.82 -11.16 0.55
N ALA A 51 3.68 -10.60 -0.30
CA ALA A 51 4.76 -11.34 -0.97
C ALA A 51 5.82 -11.87 0.01
N GLU A 52 6.14 -11.09 1.05
CA GLU A 52 7.05 -11.53 2.13
C GLU A 52 6.44 -12.65 2.99
N GLN A 53 5.14 -12.58 3.26
CA GLN A 53 4.42 -13.60 4.04
C GLN A 53 4.14 -14.88 3.26
N SER A 54 3.95 -14.79 1.93
CA SER A 54 3.65 -15.96 1.12
C SER A 54 4.87 -16.84 0.85
N GLY A 55 6.10 -16.39 1.17
CA GLY A 55 7.34 -17.17 1.00
C GLY A 55 7.69 -17.58 -0.45
N GLU A 56 6.75 -17.40 -1.38
CA GLU A 56 6.79 -17.83 -2.76
C GLU A 56 6.52 -16.64 -3.67
N HIS A 57 7.30 -16.61 -4.75
CA HIS A 57 7.26 -15.68 -5.87
C HIS A 57 5.91 -15.71 -6.62
N ILE A 58 4.82 -15.27 -5.99
CA ILE A 58 3.53 -15.15 -6.66
C ILE A 58 3.46 -13.76 -7.29
N THR A 59 3.79 -13.72 -8.58
CA THR A 59 3.70 -12.53 -9.43
C THR A 59 2.27 -12.01 -9.51
N PRO A 60 2.05 -10.69 -9.74
CA PRO A 60 0.73 -10.06 -9.78
C PRO A 60 -0.25 -10.69 -10.80
N SER A 61 0.26 -11.45 -11.77
CA SER A 61 -0.54 -12.21 -12.75
C SER A 61 -1.37 -13.35 -12.13
N GLU A 62 -0.95 -13.92 -11.00
CA GLU A 62 -1.68 -15.02 -10.34
C GLU A 62 -2.84 -14.50 -9.47
N LEU A 63 -2.73 -13.28 -8.95
CA LEU A 63 -3.78 -12.64 -8.14
C LEU A 63 -5.00 -12.24 -9.00
N GLU A 64 -4.79 -11.91 -10.28
CA GLU A 64 -5.87 -11.64 -11.23
C GLU A 64 -6.62 -12.92 -11.66
N LYS A 65 -5.92 -14.06 -11.76
CA LYS A 65 -6.56 -15.35 -12.07
C LYS A 65 -7.48 -15.84 -10.96
N LEU A 66 -7.12 -15.60 -9.69
CA LEU A 66 -7.93 -16.02 -8.54
C LEU A 66 -9.25 -15.24 -8.42
N LYS A 67 -9.27 -13.96 -8.83
CA LYS A 67 -10.51 -13.17 -8.89
C LYS A 67 -11.43 -13.56 -10.05
N LYS A 68 -10.90 -14.22 -11.08
CA LYS A 68 -11.65 -14.59 -12.30
C LYS A 68 -12.24 -16.01 -12.25
N ALA A 69 -11.88 -16.80 -11.23
CA ALA A 69 -12.41 -18.16 -11.02
C ALA A 69 -13.68 -18.21 -10.15
N HIS A 70 -14.23 -17.06 -9.76
CA HIS A 70 -15.48 -16.94 -9.00
C HIS A 70 -16.49 -16.04 -9.73
N ASP A 71 -16.66 -16.29 -11.03
CA ASP A 71 -17.79 -15.87 -11.87
C ASP A 71 -18.27 -17.08 -12.69
#